data_AF-A0A428Z2P2-F1
#
_entry.id   AF-A0A428Z2P2-F1
#
_cell.length_a   1.000
_cell.length_b   1.000
_cell.length_c   1.000
_cell.angle_alpha   90.00
_cell.angle_beta   90.00
_cell.angle_gamma   90.00
#
_symmetry.space_group_name_H-M   'P 1'
#
loop_
_entity.id
_entity.type
_entity.pdbx_description
1 polymer ?
#
loop_
_entity_poly.entity_id
_entity_poly.type
_entity_poly.pdbx_seq_one_letter_code
_entity_poly.pdbx_strand_id
1 'polypeptide(L)'
;MAPQRHDLIVVGASAGGVEALRSLVATLPPDLRAAVAVVLHLPVGGVSALPHILRRSGKLPTVSAGNGMPVRPGTIYAAPPDHHTLVIEDQFVLSHGPTENGHRPAINALFRSAAVSMGPRVIGVQLAKLTTENHIGSAPALSSLLELENDIANNQRSDVDYQANGLGVSSGFSCLTARAY
;
A
#
# COMPACT_ATOMS: atom_id res chain seq x y z
N MET A 1 -25.32 13.84 -9.88
CA MET A 1 -24.46 12.95 -9.08
C MET A 1 -23.38 13.79 -8.41
N ALA A 2 -23.22 13.68 -7.09
CA ALA A 2 -22.05 14.26 -6.42
C ALA A 2 -20.78 13.62 -7.00
N PRO A 3 -19.68 14.37 -7.17
CA PRO A 3 -18.43 13.80 -7.68
C PRO A 3 -18.00 12.62 -6.80
N GLN A 4 -17.66 11.48 -7.41
CA GLN A 4 -17.07 10.35 -6.69
C GLN A 4 -15.81 10.83 -5.98
N ARG A 5 -15.82 10.79 -4.65
CA ARG A 5 -14.66 11.14 -3.81
C ARG A 5 -13.88 9.87 -3.54
N HIS A 6 -12.60 9.88 -3.94
CA HIS A 6 -11.65 8.88 -3.50
C HIS A 6 -11.08 9.37 -2.17
N ASP A 7 -11.45 8.73 -1.07
CA ASP A 7 -11.08 9.16 0.28
C ASP A 7 -10.21 8.15 1.04
N LEU A 8 -9.84 7.04 0.38
CA LEU A 8 -8.79 6.14 0.84
C LEU A 8 -7.82 5.78 -0.29
N ILE A 9 -6.52 5.95 -0.03
CA ILE A 9 -5.43 5.45 -0.86
C ILE A 9 -4.75 4.32 -0.09
N VAL A 10 -4.72 3.12 -0.64
CA VAL A 10 -3.98 1.99 -0.06
C VAL A 10 -2.67 1.81 -0.81
N VAL A 11 -1.56 1.71 -0.09
CA VAL A 11 -0.21 1.64 -0.65
C VAL A 11 0.50 0.39 -0.15
N GLY A 12 1.02 -0.42 -1.07
CA GLY A 12 1.80 -1.60 -0.76
C GLY A 12 3.25 -1.46 -1.24
N ALA A 13 4.20 -1.89 -0.41
CA ALA A 13 5.61 -1.93 -0.76
C ALA A 13 6.35 -3.11 -0.09
N SER A 14 7.43 -3.57 -0.71
CA SER A 14 8.26 -4.70 -0.23
C SER A 14 9.74 -4.27 -0.12
N ALA A 15 10.69 -5.11 -0.51
CA ALA A 15 12.13 -4.86 -0.42
C ALA A 15 12.57 -3.53 -1.08
N GLY A 16 13.21 -2.65 -0.29
CA GLY A 16 13.62 -1.31 -0.75
C GLY A 16 12.45 -0.33 -0.94
N GLY A 17 11.26 -0.67 -0.44
CA GLY A 17 10.06 0.15 -0.55
C GLY A 17 10.05 1.39 0.34
N VAL A 18 10.94 1.49 1.33
CA VAL A 18 11.00 2.63 2.27
C VAL A 18 11.33 3.90 1.51
N GLU A 19 12.33 3.88 0.63
CA GLU A 19 12.71 5.03 -0.20
C GLU A 19 11.58 5.46 -1.13
N ALA A 20 10.90 4.49 -1.76
CA ALA A 20 9.74 4.76 -2.61
C ALA A 20 8.61 5.43 -1.82
N LEU A 21 8.30 4.90 -0.63
CA LEU A 21 7.30 5.47 0.27
C LEU A 21 7.70 6.88 0.73
N ARG A 22 8.98 7.13 1.05
CA ARG A 22 9.48 8.45 1.43
C ARG A 22 9.28 9.46 0.30
N SER A 23 9.64 9.09 -0.93
CA SER A 23 9.43 9.93 -2.11
C SER A 23 7.95 10.21 -2.35
N LEU A 24 7.09 9.19 -2.25
CA LEU A 24 5.64 9.34 -2.37
C LEU A 24 5.10 10.34 -1.32
N VAL A 25 5.35 10.10 -0.03
CA VAL A 25 4.78 10.94 1.04
C VAL A 25 5.33 12.37 1.06
N ALA A 26 6.54 12.59 0.54
CA ALA A 26 7.12 13.93 0.37
C ALA A 26 6.34 14.80 -0.63
N THR A 27 5.70 14.17 -1.62
CA THR A 27 4.91 14.85 -2.66
C THR A 27 3.45 15.09 -2.28
N LEU A 28 2.96 14.45 -1.20
CA LEU A 28 1.57 14.57 -0.80
C LEU A 28 1.26 16.00 -0.28
N PRO A 29 0.13 16.59 -0.73
CA PRO A 29 -0.26 17.90 -0.26
C PRO A 29 -0.74 17.84 1.20
N PRO A 30 -0.52 18.90 2.01
CA PRO A 30 -0.92 18.92 3.42
C PRO A 30 -2.45 18.95 3.62
N ASP A 31 -3.21 19.36 2.61
CA ASP A 31 -4.68 19.41 2.59
C ASP A 31 -5.30 18.22 1.84
N LEU A 32 -4.57 17.11 1.71
CA LEU A 32 -5.03 15.89 1.06
C LEU A 32 -6.38 15.44 1.63
N ARG A 33 -7.41 15.45 0.79
CA ARG A 33 -8.78 15.02 1.14
C ARG A 33 -8.98 13.50 1.05
N ALA A 34 -7.96 12.74 1.44
CA ALA A 34 -7.97 11.29 1.49
C ALA A 34 -7.09 10.80 2.65
N ALA A 35 -7.42 9.62 3.20
CA ALA A 35 -6.52 8.87 4.06
C ALA A 35 -5.53 8.09 3.22
N VAL A 36 -4.35 7.80 3.77
CA VAL A 36 -3.36 6.91 3.13
C VAL A 36 -3.08 5.75 4.07
N ALA A 37 -3.39 4.52 3.69
CA ALA A 37 -3.04 3.32 4.44
C ALA A 37 -1.87 2.62 3.76
N VAL A 38 -0.81 2.31 4.51
CA VAL A 38 0.46 1.80 3.98
C VAL A 38 0.76 0.45 4.60
N VAL A 39 0.98 -0.55 3.75
CA VAL A 39 1.61 -1.82 4.13
C VAL A 39 3.02 -1.85 3.56
N LEU A 40 3.99 -2.07 4.44
CA LEU A 40 5.35 -2.47 4.08
C LEU A 40 5.55 -3.89 4.61
N HIS A 41 6.03 -4.82 3.79
CA HIS A 41 6.43 -6.14 4.28
C HIS A 41 7.57 -5.97 5.30
N LEU A 42 7.27 -6.25 6.57
CA LEU A 42 8.17 -6.13 7.70
C LEU A 42 8.36 -7.50 8.36
N PRO A 43 9.55 -7.81 8.89
CA PRO A 43 9.75 -9.01 9.70
C PRO A 43 8.88 -8.97 10.96
N VAL A 44 8.59 -10.16 11.50
CA VAL A 44 7.85 -10.30 12.76
C VAL A 44 8.71 -9.78 13.91
N GLY A 45 8.21 -8.77 14.63
CA GLY A 45 8.79 -8.29 15.89
C GLY A 45 9.09 -6.79 15.95
N GLY A 46 8.88 -6.22 17.15
CA GLY A 46 9.28 -4.85 17.47
C GLY A 46 8.28 -3.76 17.07
N VAL A 47 8.63 -2.53 17.43
CA VAL A 47 7.89 -1.33 17.01
C VAL A 47 8.40 -0.91 15.64
N SER A 48 7.50 -0.76 14.67
CA SER A 48 7.89 -0.25 13.36
C SER A 48 8.35 1.20 13.45
N ALA A 49 9.54 1.50 12.91
CA ALA A 49 10.01 2.86 12.73
C ALA A 49 9.34 3.56 11.54
N LEU A 50 8.55 2.83 10.73
CA LEU A 50 7.95 3.34 9.50
C LEU A 50 7.09 4.60 9.72
N PRO A 51 6.17 4.68 10.70
CA PRO A 51 5.43 5.90 10.95
C PRO A 51 6.33 7.11 11.15
N HIS A 52 7.41 6.95 11.92
CA HIS A 52 8.36 8.03 12.20
C HIS A 52 9.16 8.44 10.96
N ILE A 53 9.60 7.47 10.14
CA ILE A 53 10.32 7.72 8.89
C ILE A 53 9.45 8.50 7.90
N LEU A 54 8.21 8.07 7.71
CA LEU A 54 7.29 8.72 6.77
C LEU A 54 6.88 10.11 7.27
N ARG A 55 6.61 10.26 8.57
CA ARG A 55 6.29 11.57 9.17
C ARG A 55 7.40 12.59 8.96
N ARG A 56 8.68 12.17 9.00
CA ARG A 56 9.82 13.07 8.74
C ARG A 56 10.00 13.40 7.26
N SER A 57 9.44 12.58 6.37
CA SER A 57 9.62 12.73 4.93
C SER A 57 8.47 13.49 4.26
N GLY A 58 7.29 13.57 4.90
CA GLY A 58 6.10 14.21 4.37
C GLY A 58 5.53 15.31 5.26
N LYS A 59 4.42 15.91 4.82
CA LYS A 59 3.71 16.99 5.53
C LYS A 59 2.52 16.51 6.36
N LEU A 60 2.00 15.32 6.04
CA LEU A 60 0.84 14.75 6.72
C LEU A 60 1.27 14.05 8.02
N PRO A 61 0.43 14.06 9.06
CA PRO A 61 0.64 13.22 10.23
C PRO A 61 0.68 11.75 9.81
N THR A 62 1.66 11.02 10.35
CA THR A 62 1.76 9.57 10.18
C THR A 62 1.71 8.87 11.53
N VAL A 63 0.85 7.86 11.62
CA VAL A 63 0.64 7.03 12.81
C VAL A 63 0.64 5.56 12.44
N SER A 64 0.81 4.67 13.44
CA SER A 64 0.53 3.25 13.25
C SER A 64 -0.99 3.05 13.18
N ALA A 65 -1.47 2.21 12.27
CA ALA A 65 -2.87 1.78 12.26
C ALA A 65 -3.17 1.04 13.56
N GLY A 66 -4.30 1.37 14.19
CA GLY A 66 -4.80 0.76 15.41
C GLY A 66 -6.18 0.17 15.18
N ASN A 67 -6.51 -0.88 15.93
CA ASN A 67 -7.80 -1.55 15.82
C ASN A 67 -8.95 -0.59 16.22
N GLY A 68 -9.99 -0.51 15.38
CA GLY A 68 -11.14 0.39 15.55
C GLY A 68 -10.87 1.85 15.21
N MET A 69 -9.69 2.19 14.68
CA MET A 69 -9.42 3.57 14.27
C MET A 69 -10.21 3.93 13.01
N PRO A 70 -10.93 5.07 12.98
CA PRO A 70 -11.63 5.50 11.78
C PRO A 70 -10.65 5.91 10.68
N VAL A 71 -11.02 5.65 9.43
CA VAL A 71 -10.30 6.12 8.24
C VAL A 71 -10.50 7.64 8.12
N ARG A 72 -9.54 8.43 8.62
CA ARG A 72 -9.62 9.91 8.58
C ARG A 72 -8.76 10.51 7.45
N PRO A 73 -9.32 11.39 6.61
CA PRO A 73 -8.56 12.14 5.62
C PRO A 73 -7.40 12.94 6.21
N GLY A 74 -6.37 13.16 5.42
CA GLY A 74 -5.19 13.93 5.82
C GLY A 74 -4.28 13.22 6.82
N THR A 75 -4.40 11.89 6.94
CA THR A 75 -3.55 11.08 7.83
C THR A 75 -2.99 9.87 7.08
N ILE A 76 -1.74 9.54 7.37
CA ILE A 76 -1.08 8.33 6.89
C ILE A 76 -1.07 7.29 8.01
N TYR A 77 -1.57 6.09 7.72
CA TYR A 77 -1.64 4.95 8.63
C TYR A 77 -0.70 3.87 8.16
N ALA A 78 0.35 3.58 8.90
CA ALA A 78 1.25 2.47 8.62
C ALA A 78 0.77 1.21 9.34
N ALA A 79 0.66 0.10 8.61
CA ALA A 79 0.33 -1.19 9.19
C ALA A 79 1.38 -1.59 10.25
N PRO A 80 0.96 -1.99 11.46
CA PRO A 80 1.87 -2.50 12.46
C PRO A 80 2.45 -3.86 12.05
N PRO A 81 3.66 -4.22 12.52
CA PRO A 81 4.21 -5.55 12.33
C PRO A 81 3.29 -6.63 12.93
N ASP A 82 3.36 -7.82 12.36
CA ASP A 82 2.66 -9.02 12.85
C ASP A 82 1.12 -8.92 12.90
N HIS A 83 0.51 -7.92 12.26
CA HIS A 83 -0.94 -7.84 12.10
C HIS A 83 -1.32 -7.47 10.67
N HIS A 84 -2.31 -8.15 10.10
CA HIS A 84 -2.97 -7.64 8.90
C HIS A 84 -3.76 -6.38 9.27
N THR A 85 -3.58 -5.31 8.51
CA THR A 85 -4.44 -4.13 8.58
C THR A 85 -5.53 -4.27 7.55
N LEU A 86 -6.77 -4.40 8.01
CA LEU A 86 -7.96 -4.52 7.19
C LEU A 86 -8.78 -3.23 7.28
N VAL A 87 -9.63 -3.00 6.27
CA VAL A 87 -10.66 -1.96 6.33
C VAL A 87 -12.03 -2.60 6.37
N ILE A 88 -12.82 -2.28 7.39
CA ILE A 88 -14.19 -2.77 7.59
C ILE A 88 -15.02 -1.58 8.09
N GLU A 89 -16.14 -1.28 7.41
CA GLU A 89 -17.07 -0.20 7.79
C GLU A 89 -16.37 1.16 8.03
N ASP A 90 -15.47 1.56 7.12
CA ASP A 90 -14.67 2.80 7.21
C ASP A 90 -13.75 2.87 8.45
N GLN A 91 -13.39 1.73 9.04
CA GLN A 91 -12.46 1.61 10.16
C GLN A 91 -11.33 0.62 9.86
N PHE A 92 -10.18 0.84 10.50
CA PHE A 92 -9.08 -0.12 10.50
C PHE A 92 -9.33 -1.24 11.51
N VAL A 93 -9.22 -2.48 11.05
CA VAL A 93 -9.28 -3.68 11.89
C VAL A 93 -7.95 -4.40 11.81
N LEU A 94 -7.36 -4.71 12.96
CA LEU A 94 -6.12 -5.47 13.03
C LEU A 94 -6.43 -6.95 13.26
N SER A 95 -5.92 -7.80 12.38
CA SER A 95 -6.11 -9.25 12.45
C SER A 95 -4.78 -9.98 12.60
N HIS A 96 -4.74 -10.93 13.54
CA HIS A 96 -3.65 -11.90 13.70
C HIS A 96 -3.95 -13.23 12.98
N GLY A 97 -4.71 -13.17 11.88
CA GLY A 97 -4.97 -14.32 11.03
C GLY A 97 -3.69 -14.90 10.39
N PRO A 98 -3.78 -16.07 9.72
CA PRO A 98 -2.65 -16.68 9.03
C PRO A 98 -1.96 -15.71 8.07
N THR A 99 -0.64 -15.84 7.90
CA THR A 99 0.12 -15.05 6.92
C THR A 99 -0.42 -15.25 5.51
N GLU A 100 -0.43 -14.20 4.71
CA GLU A 100 -0.72 -14.28 3.27
C GLU A 100 0.60 -14.12 2.51
N ASN A 101 0.91 -15.08 1.63
CA ASN A 101 2.18 -15.13 0.89
C ASN A 101 3.43 -15.02 1.80
N GLY A 102 3.34 -15.56 3.03
CA GLY A 102 4.41 -15.50 4.02
C GLY A 102 4.54 -14.17 4.76
N HIS A 103 3.62 -13.22 4.54
CA HIS A 103 3.68 -11.88 5.13
C HIS A 103 2.53 -11.59 6.09
N ARG A 104 2.86 -10.85 7.16
CA ARG A 104 1.92 -10.21 8.08
C ARG A 104 2.62 -8.99 8.72
N PRO A 105 2.31 -7.75 8.29
CA PRO A 105 1.19 -7.35 7.43
C PRO A 105 1.37 -7.76 5.97
N ALA A 106 0.29 -8.22 5.34
CA ALA A 106 0.23 -8.48 3.90
C ALA A 106 -0.52 -7.37 3.16
N ILE A 107 0.00 -7.01 1.99
CA ILE A 107 -0.56 -5.96 1.12
C ILE A 107 -1.97 -6.35 0.65
N ASN A 108 -2.12 -7.58 0.17
CA ASN A 108 -3.37 -8.09 -0.40
C ASN A 108 -4.52 -8.04 0.62
N ALA A 109 -4.24 -8.30 1.90
CA ALA A 109 -5.22 -8.20 2.97
C ALA A 109 -5.80 -6.78 3.10
N LEU A 110 -4.94 -5.75 3.06
CA LEU A 110 -5.38 -4.35 3.07
C LEU A 110 -6.16 -4.00 1.79
N PHE A 111 -5.62 -4.39 0.63
CA PHE A 111 -6.18 -4.01 -0.67
C PHE A 111 -7.56 -4.63 -0.88
N ARG A 112 -7.73 -5.93 -0.62
CA ARG A 112 -9.02 -6.61 -0.75
C ARG A 112 -10.05 -6.06 0.23
N SER A 113 -9.69 -5.92 1.52
CA SER A 113 -10.65 -5.42 2.51
C SER A 113 -11.08 -3.97 2.24
N ALA A 114 -10.17 -3.11 1.80
CA ALA A 114 -10.51 -1.75 1.37
C ALA A 114 -11.43 -1.75 0.14
N ALA A 115 -11.12 -2.54 -0.89
CA ALA A 115 -11.96 -2.65 -2.07
C ALA A 115 -13.37 -3.14 -1.73
N VAL A 116 -13.50 -4.16 -0.88
CA VAL A 116 -14.80 -4.67 -0.44
C VAL A 116 -15.55 -3.65 0.41
N SER A 117 -14.87 -2.96 1.34
CA SER A 117 -15.54 -2.05 2.29
C SER A 117 -15.89 -0.69 1.70
N MET A 118 -15.09 -0.17 0.76
CA MET A 118 -15.19 1.22 0.30
C MET A 118 -15.35 1.34 -1.23
N GLY A 119 -15.18 0.24 -1.97
CA GLY A 119 -15.43 0.15 -3.41
C GLY A 119 -14.72 1.24 -4.22
N PRO A 120 -15.45 2.02 -5.04
CA PRO A 120 -14.85 3.02 -5.93
C PRO A 120 -14.23 4.22 -5.20
N ARG A 121 -14.35 4.31 -3.87
CA ARG A 121 -13.66 5.33 -3.06
C ARG A 121 -12.17 5.02 -2.85
N VAL A 122 -11.72 3.82 -3.23
CA VAL A 122 -10.35 3.35 -2.98
C VAL A 122 -9.47 3.48 -4.22
N ILE A 123 -8.25 3.97 -4.00
CA ILE A 123 -7.16 3.89 -4.97
C ILE A 123 -6.08 2.96 -4.41
N GLY A 124 -5.74 1.91 -5.15
CA GLY A 124 -4.62 1.02 -4.83
C GLY A 124 -3.33 1.46 -5.53
N VAL A 125 -2.23 1.51 -4.79
CA VAL A 125 -0.91 1.88 -5.29
C VAL A 125 0.11 0.83 -4.85
N GLN A 126 0.63 0.06 -5.79
CA GLN A 126 1.71 -0.89 -5.51
C GLN A 126 3.05 -0.31 -5.97
N LEU A 127 4.00 -0.21 -5.04
CA LEU A 127 5.34 0.32 -5.31
C LEU A 127 6.31 -0.84 -5.56
N ALA A 128 6.89 -0.88 -6.77
CA ALA A 128 7.94 -1.81 -7.12
C ALA A 128 9.32 -1.12 -7.14
N LYS A 129 10.35 -1.85 -6.72
CA LYS A 129 11.74 -1.42 -6.85
C LYS A 129 12.15 -1.43 -8.33
N LEU A 130 12.65 -0.30 -8.85
CA LEU A 130 13.42 -0.29 -10.09
C LEU A 130 14.90 -0.36 -9.71
N THR A 131 15.59 -1.44 -10.09
CA THR A 131 17.06 -1.48 -10.01
C THR A 131 17.62 -0.65 -11.15
N THR A 132 18.38 0.40 -10.85
CA THR A 132 19.11 1.21 -11.85
C THR A 132 20.35 0.48 -12.41
N GLU A 133 20.34 -0.85 -12.45
CA GLU A 133 21.48 -1.65 -12.89
C GLU A 133 21.36 -1.94 -14.40
N ASN A 134 21.86 -1.02 -15.22
CA ASN A 134 22.11 -1.24 -16.64
C ASN A 134 23.40 -2.04 -16.86
N HIS A 135 23.58 -3.16 -16.14
CA HIS A 135 24.72 -4.05 -16.33
C HIS A 135 24.26 -5.40 -16.89
N ILE A 136 24.76 -5.67 -18.10
CA ILE A 136 24.66 -6.94 -18.82
C ILE A 136 24.97 -8.09 -17.85
N GLY A 137 23.96 -8.91 -17.54
CA GLY A 137 24.14 -10.22 -16.89
C GLY A 137 24.02 -10.24 -15.36
N SER A 138 22.82 -10.06 -14.82
CA SER A 138 22.28 -10.84 -13.67
C SER A 138 20.90 -10.27 -13.30
N ALA A 139 19.98 -11.11 -12.87
CA ALA A 139 18.56 -10.77 -12.68
C ALA A 139 18.25 -10.39 -11.22
N PRO A 140 17.82 -9.15 -10.93
CA PRO A 140 17.02 -8.85 -9.74
C PRO A 140 15.65 -8.22 -10.05
N ALA A 141 15.31 -7.94 -11.30
CA ALA A 141 13.99 -7.39 -11.66
C ALA A 141 12.88 -8.46 -11.70
N LEU A 142 13.24 -9.71 -12.01
CA LEU A 142 12.26 -10.79 -12.18
C LEU A 142 11.59 -11.18 -10.85
N SER A 143 12.28 -11.20 -9.71
CA SER A 143 11.66 -11.63 -8.45
C SER A 143 10.57 -10.69 -7.94
N SER A 144 10.78 -9.37 -8.02
CA SER A 144 9.76 -8.39 -7.62
C SER A 144 8.60 -8.29 -8.63
N LEU A 145 8.86 -8.54 -9.92
CA LEU A 145 7.82 -8.66 -10.94
C LEU A 145 7.04 -9.99 -10.81
N LEU A 146 7.71 -11.09 -10.43
CA LEU A 146 7.08 -12.38 -10.17
C LEU A 146 6.24 -12.35 -8.89
N GLU A 147 6.66 -11.65 -7.84
CA GLU A 147 5.81 -11.40 -6.66
C GLU A 147 4.58 -10.58 -7.05
N LEU A 148 4.76 -9.53 -7.87
CA LEU A 148 3.67 -8.69 -8.36
C LEU A 148 2.68 -9.48 -9.23
N GLU A 149 3.17 -10.27 -10.19
CA GLU A 149 2.34 -11.11 -11.06
C GLU A 149 1.68 -12.24 -10.27
N ASN A 150 2.35 -12.85 -9.30
CA ASN A 150 1.74 -13.86 -8.43
C ASN A 150 0.68 -13.26 -7.50
N ASP A 151 0.90 -12.05 -6.96
CA ASP A 151 -0.08 -11.34 -6.15
C ASP A 151 -1.32 -10.95 -6.97
N ILE A 152 -1.14 -10.50 -8.22
CA ILE A 152 -2.24 -10.17 -9.13
C ILE A 152 -2.95 -11.44 -9.61
N ALA A 153 -2.21 -12.46 -10.08
CA ALA A 153 -2.75 -13.68 -10.67
C ALA A 153 -3.46 -14.59 -9.64
N ASN A 154 -2.95 -14.68 -8.40
CA ASN A 154 -3.64 -15.41 -7.33
C ASN A 154 -4.90 -14.69 -6.82
N ASN A 155 -5.10 -13.42 -7.17
CA ASN A 155 -6.19 -12.57 -6.68
C ASN A 155 -7.30 -12.31 -7.72
N GLN A 156 -7.16 -12.79 -8.95
CA GLN A 156 -8.19 -12.77 -10.01
C GLN A 156 -9.36 -13.76 -9.78
N ARG A 157 -9.50 -14.34 -8.58
CA ARG A 157 -10.57 -15.31 -8.25
C ARG A 157 -11.67 -14.78 -7.32
N SER A 158 -11.63 -13.51 -6.91
CA SER A 158 -12.70 -12.91 -6.09
C SER A 158 -13.04 -11.51 -6.58
N ASP A 159 -14.08 -11.40 -7.42
CA ASP A 159 -14.99 -10.27 -7.71
C ASP A 159 -14.44 -8.82 -7.87
N VAL A 160 -13.13 -8.59 -7.84
CA VAL A 160 -12.49 -7.27 -7.97
C VAL A 160 -11.51 -7.30 -9.13
N ASP A 161 -11.87 -6.64 -10.23
CA ASP A 161 -11.07 -6.63 -11.45
C ASP A 161 -9.94 -5.59 -11.35
N TYR A 162 -8.71 -6.05 -11.08
CA TYR A 162 -7.52 -5.21 -11.00
C TYR A 162 -6.98 -4.89 -12.40
N GLN A 163 -7.34 -3.74 -12.97
CA GLN A 163 -6.70 -3.26 -14.21
C GLN A 163 -5.47 -2.38 -13.93
N ALA A 164 -4.33 -2.79 -14.48
CA ALA A 164 -3.08 -2.03 -14.54
C ALA A 164 -3.22 -0.84 -15.51
N ASN A 165 -3.68 0.31 -15.03
CA ASN A 165 -3.81 1.50 -15.89
C ASN A 165 -2.65 2.49 -15.66
N GLY A 166 -1.77 2.61 -16.66
CA GLY A 166 -0.78 3.69 -16.79
C GLY A 166 0.51 3.52 -15.99
N LEU A 167 1.59 3.09 -16.65
CA LEU A 167 2.97 3.16 -16.14
C LEU A 167 3.44 4.62 -16.11
N GLY A 168 3.15 5.33 -15.03
CA GLY A 168 3.73 6.66 -14.78
C GLY A 168 5.11 6.52 -14.12
N VAL A 169 6.17 6.61 -14.90
CA VAL A 169 7.55 6.69 -14.38
C VAL A 169 7.84 8.14 -13.99
N SER A 170 7.92 8.42 -12.70
CA SER A 170 8.68 9.56 -12.22
C SER A 170 9.54 9.11 -11.03
N SER A 171 10.81 9.53 -11.02
CA SER A 171 11.80 9.28 -9.96
C SER A 171 12.36 7.84 -9.79
N GLY A 172 12.35 7.00 -10.83
CA GLY A 172 13.03 5.69 -10.78
C GLY A 172 12.24 4.60 -10.05
N PHE A 173 10.90 4.71 -10.02
CA PHE A 173 9.98 3.68 -9.53
C PHE A 173 8.88 3.42 -10.57
N SER A 174 8.37 2.19 -10.61
CA SER A 174 7.14 1.86 -11.35
C SER A 174 5.97 1.85 -10.38
N CYS A 175 4.94 2.63 -10.69
CA CYS A 175 3.70 2.70 -9.93
C CYS A 175 2.63 1.91 -10.69
N LEU A 176 2.12 0.84 -10.09
CA LEU A 176 0.91 0.18 -10.57
C LEU A 176 -0.27 0.80 -9.82
N THR A 177 -1.13 1.53 -10.54
CA THR A 177 -2.39 2.02 -9.98
C THR A 177 -3.49 1.01 -10.26
N ALA A 178 -4.12 0.50 -9.21
CA ALA A 178 -5.31 -0.31 -9.27
C ALA A 178 -6.52 0.53 -8.89
N ARG A 179 -7.57 0.48 -9.71
CA ARG A 179 -8.89 1.01 -9.36
C ARG A 179 -9.83 -0.16 -9.10
N ALA A 180 -10.47 -0.15 -7.94
CA ALA A 180 -11.66 -0.97 -7.74
C ALA A 180 -12.80 -0.34 -8.54
N TYR A 181 -13.39 -1.10 -9.47
CA TYR A 181 -14.56 -0.69 -10.26
C TYR A 181 -15.86 -0.99 -9.52
#